data_AF-A0A8T3N1M8-F1
#
_entry.id   AF-A0A8T3N1M8-F1
#
_cell.length_a   1.000
_cell.length_b   1.000
_cell.length_c   1.000
_cell.angle_alpha   90.00
_cell.angle_beta   90.00
_cell.angle_gamma   90.00
#
_symmetry.space_group_name_H-M   'P 1'
#
loop_
_entity.id
_entity.type
_entity.pdbx_description
1 polymer ?
#
loop_
_entity_poly.entity_id
_entity_poly.type
_entity_poly.pdbx_seq_one_letter_code
_entity_poly.pdbx_strand_id
1 'polypeptide(L)'
;MKRLTLLVAIGAVVLAVGVSALGWGAATKPSGSPDPGSVARASGSVNPTGGPSAEPDGSADAPPPASQPPVDAPLADVPIVPVAQYRTTVGAIGRDDIRAILAGTSATWDGLELVSREADAILAGLGVERPASDAHLVLAKSAAKVTTDLAAHRKRLAVLRADAVGPGVRALGWGNRQLFGVDAVKTVAAWGLTASLPQRSDTPIFEPATSWTLVAGGDIMLDRGVAETLKIKGKGADFPFDGGTADITSRYCCSSFGWELPRLNRAGDTGAMRHLIASADIAIANFENPAPNVFRYHTSGTVFSADPKLIAGLAKAGIDWVGLANNHIGDAGRNGILQTIANLKKHGIRSSGAGKNITAARKPAILEAGDVRVAFLAYDTIAGSYTAGSEKAGSARLSKSVVKADIRAARKAGADVVIVFPHWGTEYDPTPFAGQQTLARTAIDAGADMVIGNHAHWAGAMEVYDGKPIWYALGNFVFDQTWSEPTMEGLTLELTFRGPTLV
;
A
#
# COMPACT_ATOMS: atom_id res chain seq x y z
N MET A 1 -11.03 -18.80 44.36
CA MET A 1 -10.79 -20.26 44.46
C MET A 1 -9.94 -20.69 43.27
N LYS A 2 -8.84 -21.40 43.55
CA LYS A 2 -7.90 -22.11 42.66
C LYS A 2 -7.28 -21.35 41.47
N ARG A 3 -6.07 -20.81 41.69
CA ARG A 3 -5.06 -20.49 40.67
C ARG A 3 -4.36 -21.80 40.27
N LEU A 4 -4.21 -22.06 38.96
CA LEU A 4 -3.35 -23.11 38.43
C LEU A 4 -2.20 -22.45 37.65
N THR A 5 -0.98 -22.69 38.12
CA THR A 5 0.27 -22.25 37.50
C THR A 5 0.66 -23.27 36.43
N LEU A 6 0.85 -22.86 35.17
CA LEU A 6 1.41 -23.72 34.12
C LEU A 6 2.83 -23.23 33.81
N LEU A 7 3.82 -24.10 34.06
CA LEU A 7 5.20 -23.92 33.65
C LEU A 7 5.31 -24.04 32.12
N VAL A 8 5.91 -23.05 31.47
CA VAL A 8 6.39 -23.14 30.09
C VAL A 8 7.86 -23.55 30.13
N ALA A 9 8.16 -24.72 29.58
CA ALA A 9 9.53 -25.19 29.35
C ALA A 9 10.08 -24.54 28.07
N ILE A 10 11.10 -23.69 28.21
CA ILE A 10 11.89 -23.18 27.09
C ILE A 10 13.05 -24.16 26.88
N GLY A 11 13.02 -24.90 25.77
CA GLY A 11 14.15 -25.68 25.31
C GLY A 11 15.19 -24.76 24.66
N ALA A 12 16.33 -24.55 25.35
CA ALA A 12 17.49 -23.88 24.79
C ALA A 12 18.37 -24.89 24.04
N VAL A 13 18.67 -24.59 22.78
CA VAL A 13 19.66 -25.29 21.95
C VAL A 13 21.06 -24.94 22.46
N VAL A 14 21.84 -25.96 22.80
CA VAL A 14 23.24 -25.83 23.24
C VAL A 14 24.15 -25.69 22.02
N LEU A 15 24.87 -24.58 21.92
CA LEU A 15 26.10 -24.48 21.13
C LEU A 15 27.28 -24.76 22.07
N ALA A 16 28.07 -25.78 21.74
CA ALA A 16 29.26 -26.15 22.48
C ALA A 16 30.43 -25.23 22.13
N VAL A 17 30.98 -24.53 23.13
CA VAL A 17 32.38 -24.08 23.15
C VAL A 17 32.85 -24.22 24.60
N GLY A 18 33.80 -25.12 24.84
CA GLY A 18 34.40 -25.31 26.15
C GLY A 18 35.59 -24.38 26.37
N VAL A 19 35.71 -23.79 27.56
CA VAL A 19 36.96 -23.61 28.32
C VAL A 19 36.61 -23.53 29.81
N SER A 20 37.51 -24.07 30.62
CA SER A 20 37.44 -24.49 32.01
C SER A 20 37.47 -23.37 33.07
N ALA A 21 36.93 -23.73 34.25
CA ALA A 21 37.50 -23.53 35.61
C ALA A 21 37.06 -22.35 36.52
N LEU A 22 36.48 -22.79 37.66
CA LEU A 22 36.64 -22.33 39.06
C LEU A 22 36.10 -20.95 39.52
N GLY A 23 35.26 -20.99 40.58
CA GLY A 23 35.23 -19.95 41.63
C GLY A 23 33.85 -19.56 42.17
N TRP A 24 33.57 -19.89 43.43
CA TRP A 24 32.39 -19.54 44.21
C TRP A 24 32.08 -18.03 44.33
N GLY A 25 30.79 -17.69 44.41
CA GLY A 25 30.32 -16.37 44.85
C GLY A 25 28.81 -16.39 45.18
N ALA A 26 28.48 -15.95 46.39
CA ALA A 26 27.16 -16.07 47.02
C ALA A 26 26.05 -15.20 46.40
N ALA A 27 24.82 -15.64 46.65
CA ALA A 27 23.56 -15.03 46.24
C ALA A 27 23.27 -13.67 46.88
N THR A 28 22.77 -12.72 46.09
CA THR A 28 21.88 -11.63 46.54
C THR A 28 20.79 -11.41 45.49
N LYS A 29 19.54 -11.27 45.95
CA LYS A 29 18.32 -11.02 45.15
C LYS A 29 18.27 -9.55 44.69
N PRO A 30 17.64 -9.27 43.53
CA PRO A 30 16.82 -8.07 43.33
C PRO A 30 15.38 -8.49 43.01
N SER A 31 14.37 -8.17 43.83
CA SER A 31 13.64 -6.89 43.95
C SER A 31 12.93 -6.45 42.67
N GLY A 32 11.61 -6.68 42.65
CA GLY A 32 10.57 -5.72 42.22
C GLY A 32 10.54 -5.25 40.77
N SER A 33 9.56 -5.75 40.01
CA SER A 33 9.04 -5.12 38.80
C SER A 33 8.46 -3.73 39.09
N PRO A 34 8.62 -2.72 38.21
CA PRO A 34 7.85 -1.48 38.28
C PRO A 34 6.62 -1.49 37.36
N ASP A 35 5.54 -0.96 37.90
CA ASP A 35 4.26 -0.57 37.29
C ASP A 35 4.44 0.70 36.42
N PRO A 36 3.58 0.97 35.40
CA PRO A 36 3.74 2.10 34.50
C PRO A 36 3.02 3.34 35.04
N GLY A 37 3.78 4.36 35.44
CA GLY A 37 3.19 5.62 35.90
C GLY A 37 4.20 6.77 35.92
N SER A 38 3.92 7.78 35.10
CA SER A 38 4.52 9.13 35.09
C SER A 38 6.00 9.24 34.72
N VAL A 39 6.28 9.80 33.54
CA VAL A 39 7.58 10.41 33.25
C VAL A 39 7.37 11.91 33.07
N ALA A 40 7.97 12.66 33.98
CA ALA A 40 7.98 14.11 34.03
C ALA A 40 8.78 14.69 32.85
N ARG A 41 8.30 15.83 32.33
CA ARG A 41 9.01 16.71 31.42
C ARG A 41 10.28 17.24 32.09
N ALA A 42 11.42 17.08 31.42
CA ALA A 42 12.62 17.87 31.68
C ALA A 42 12.94 18.71 30.42
N SER A 43 12.82 20.02 30.57
CA SER A 43 13.23 21.04 29.61
C SER A 43 14.74 21.23 29.66
N GLY A 44 15.41 20.99 28.53
CA GLY A 44 16.81 21.35 28.30
C GLY A 44 16.91 22.08 26.97
N SER A 45 17.09 23.40 27.02
CA SER A 45 17.34 24.26 25.88
C SER A 45 18.79 24.14 25.44
N VAL A 46 19.02 23.92 24.13
CA VAL A 46 20.33 24.12 23.50
C VAL A 46 20.10 24.95 22.24
N ASN A 47 20.62 26.17 22.24
CA ASN A 47 20.70 27.03 21.06
C ASN A 47 21.86 26.58 20.16
N PRO A 48 21.72 26.62 18.82
CA PRO A 48 22.79 26.28 17.88
C PRO A 48 23.63 27.49 17.50
N THR A 49 24.95 27.30 17.41
CA THR A 49 25.88 28.23 16.76
C THR A 49 26.01 27.88 15.27
N GLY A 50 25.98 28.91 14.42
CA GLY A 50 25.97 28.80 12.96
C GLY A 50 27.33 28.61 12.29
N GLY A 51 27.28 28.18 11.03
CA GLY A 51 28.39 28.09 10.07
C GLY A 51 27.96 27.32 8.81
N PRO A 52 28.45 27.69 7.60
CA PRO A 52 27.61 27.88 6.42
C PRO A 52 27.29 26.62 5.60
N SER A 53 26.12 26.63 4.98
CA SER A 53 25.65 25.67 3.97
C SER A 53 26.34 25.91 2.63
N ALA A 54 26.80 24.83 2.00
CA ALA A 54 27.05 24.76 0.57
C ALA A 54 25.93 23.92 -0.06
N GLU A 55 25.17 24.52 -0.96
CA GLU A 55 24.15 23.86 -1.78
C GLU A 55 24.80 22.88 -2.77
N PRO A 56 24.16 21.75 -3.07
CA PRO A 56 24.29 21.11 -4.36
C PRO A 56 23.07 21.39 -5.23
N ASP A 57 23.33 22.08 -6.33
CA ASP A 57 22.48 22.21 -7.51
C ASP A 57 21.95 20.86 -8.03
N GLY A 58 20.72 20.88 -8.54
CA GLY A 58 20.19 19.90 -9.49
C GLY A 58 19.02 19.07 -8.99
N SER A 59 17.86 19.69 -8.74
CA SER A 59 16.59 18.96 -8.72
C SER A 59 16.15 18.65 -10.15
N ALA A 60 15.92 17.38 -10.44
CA ALA A 60 15.09 17.00 -11.58
C ALA A 60 13.67 17.51 -11.30
N ASP A 61 13.10 18.24 -12.27
CA ASP A 61 11.75 18.84 -12.17
C ASP A 61 10.70 17.79 -11.78
N ALA A 62 10.22 17.89 -10.53
CA ALA A 62 8.87 17.44 -10.21
C ALA A 62 7.90 18.30 -11.03
N PRO A 63 6.81 17.74 -11.59
CA PRO A 63 5.81 18.55 -12.26
C PRO A 63 5.29 19.59 -11.26
N PRO A 64 5.26 20.89 -11.62
CA PRO A 64 4.79 21.92 -10.72
C PRO A 64 3.35 21.60 -10.29
N PRO A 65 2.95 21.94 -9.05
CA PRO A 65 1.55 21.84 -8.65
C PRO A 65 0.71 22.59 -9.68
N ALA A 66 -0.37 21.97 -10.13
CA ALA A 66 -1.19 22.46 -11.22
C ALA A 66 -1.56 23.95 -11.01
N SER A 67 -0.93 24.87 -11.76
CA SER A 67 -1.16 26.32 -11.69
C SER A 67 -2.60 26.71 -11.97
N GLN A 68 -3.25 27.37 -11.02
CA GLN A 68 -4.64 27.80 -11.15
C GLN A 68 -4.91 28.57 -12.47
N PRO A 69 -5.99 28.25 -13.24
CA PRO A 69 -6.31 28.96 -14.47
C PRO A 69 -6.64 30.44 -14.23
N PRO A 70 -6.37 31.33 -15.21
CA PRO A 70 -6.81 32.73 -15.19
C PRO A 70 -8.33 32.87 -15.08
N VAL A 71 -8.79 33.99 -14.52
CA VAL A 71 -10.23 34.29 -14.33
C VAL A 71 -10.97 34.38 -15.67
N ASP A 72 -10.31 34.83 -16.73
CA ASP A 72 -10.91 35.08 -18.05
C ASP A 72 -10.75 33.91 -19.04
N ALA A 73 -10.30 32.74 -18.58
CA ALA A 73 -10.19 31.58 -19.48
C ALA A 73 -11.59 31.09 -19.91
N PRO A 74 -11.74 30.54 -21.13
CA PRO A 74 -13.01 30.01 -21.61
C PRO A 74 -13.60 28.99 -20.63
N LEU A 75 -14.90 29.09 -20.36
CA LEU A 75 -15.61 28.12 -19.54
C LEU A 75 -15.78 26.81 -20.31
N ALA A 76 -15.60 25.70 -19.60
CA ALA A 76 -15.87 24.35 -20.10
C ALA A 76 -16.56 23.52 -19.04
N ASP A 77 -17.24 22.45 -19.46
CA ASP A 77 -17.80 21.46 -18.55
C ASP A 77 -16.67 20.55 -18.04
N VAL A 78 -16.17 20.87 -16.84
CA VAL A 78 -15.06 20.15 -16.21
C VAL A 78 -15.64 19.06 -15.31
N PRO A 79 -15.19 17.79 -15.43
CA PRO A 79 -15.55 16.74 -14.48
C PRO A 79 -15.13 17.13 -13.07
N ILE A 80 -16.06 17.03 -12.12
CA ILE A 80 -15.79 17.24 -10.70
C ILE A 80 -16.00 15.93 -9.94
N VAL A 81 -15.25 15.73 -8.86
CA VAL A 81 -15.16 14.45 -8.15
C VAL A 81 -15.24 14.72 -6.66
N PRO A 82 -16.15 14.06 -5.93
CA PRO A 82 -16.12 14.07 -4.49
C PRO A 82 -14.89 13.32 -3.98
N VAL A 83 -14.16 13.92 -3.06
CA VAL A 83 -12.95 13.37 -2.47
C VAL A 83 -13.01 13.46 -0.96
N ALA A 84 -12.32 12.54 -0.30
CA ALA A 84 -12.19 12.49 1.15
C ALA A 84 -10.83 11.94 1.54
N GLN A 85 -10.56 11.84 2.83
CA GLN A 85 -9.35 11.19 3.33
C GLN A 85 -9.47 9.65 3.30
N TYR A 86 -8.32 8.95 3.20
CA TYR A 86 -8.23 7.49 2.95
C TYR A 86 -8.86 6.55 4.00
N ARG A 87 -9.10 7.01 5.23
CA ARG A 87 -9.76 6.24 6.30
C ARG A 87 -11.28 6.21 6.21
N THR A 88 -11.88 6.92 5.25
CA THR A 88 -13.33 6.81 5.03
C THR A 88 -13.65 5.45 4.41
N THR A 89 -14.70 4.79 4.91
CA THR A 89 -15.24 3.57 4.32
C THR A 89 -16.35 3.87 3.31
N VAL A 90 -16.78 5.13 3.17
CA VAL A 90 -17.81 5.56 2.21
C VAL A 90 -17.27 5.39 0.80
N GLY A 91 -17.92 4.57 -0.04
CA GLY A 91 -17.48 4.32 -1.43
C GLY A 91 -18.00 5.36 -2.43
N ALA A 92 -19.18 5.90 -2.20
CA ALA A 92 -19.84 6.87 -3.08
C ALA A 92 -20.76 7.78 -2.29
N ILE A 93 -21.09 8.94 -2.86
CA ILE A 93 -22.05 9.89 -2.31
C ILE A 93 -23.03 10.35 -3.40
N GLY A 94 -24.11 10.99 -3.01
CA GLY A 94 -25.05 11.63 -3.92
C GLY A 94 -25.45 13.05 -3.48
N ARG A 95 -26.37 13.64 -4.25
CA ARG A 95 -26.85 15.00 -4.01
C ARG A 95 -27.50 15.17 -2.63
N ASP A 96 -28.21 14.16 -2.14
CA ASP A 96 -28.87 14.24 -0.84
C ASP A 96 -27.87 14.22 0.31
N ASP A 97 -26.72 13.55 0.16
CA ASP A 97 -25.61 13.66 1.12
C ASP A 97 -25.08 15.09 1.16
N ILE A 98 -24.85 15.73 0.00
CA ILE A 98 -24.40 17.12 -0.08
C ILE A 98 -25.40 18.05 0.63
N ARG A 99 -26.70 17.87 0.40
CA ARG A 99 -27.75 18.66 1.07
C ARG A 99 -27.74 18.46 2.58
N ALA A 100 -27.59 17.22 3.04
CA ALA A 100 -27.53 16.91 4.47
C ALA A 100 -26.29 17.53 5.13
N ILE A 101 -25.15 17.56 4.44
CA ILE A 101 -23.93 18.23 4.91
C ILE A 101 -24.18 19.72 5.10
N LEU A 102 -24.64 20.41 4.05
CA LEU A 102 -24.85 21.85 4.07
C LEU A 102 -25.94 22.27 5.06
N ALA A 103 -26.92 21.40 5.32
CA ALA A 103 -27.96 21.60 6.33
C ALA A 103 -27.51 21.25 7.76
N GLY A 104 -26.31 20.69 7.96
CA GLY A 104 -25.82 20.26 9.27
C GLY A 104 -26.53 19.02 9.84
N THR A 105 -27.16 18.21 8.98
CA THR A 105 -27.92 17.00 9.37
C THR A 105 -27.22 15.69 9.01
N SER A 106 -26.07 15.74 8.32
CA SER A 106 -25.28 14.55 8.01
C SER A 106 -24.72 13.91 9.29
N ALA A 107 -24.91 12.60 9.43
CA ALA A 107 -24.29 11.82 10.52
C ALA A 107 -22.82 11.48 10.23
N THR A 108 -22.41 11.56 8.97
CA THR A 108 -21.10 11.09 8.49
C THR A 108 -20.10 12.21 8.35
N TRP A 109 -20.54 13.36 7.84
CA TRP A 109 -19.69 14.47 7.42
C TRP A 109 -20.05 15.76 8.15
N ASP A 110 -19.05 16.47 8.66
CA ASP A 110 -19.23 17.71 9.44
C ASP A 110 -19.31 18.97 8.53
N GLY A 111 -18.85 18.86 7.28
CA GLY A 111 -18.85 19.97 6.33
C GLY A 111 -18.36 19.61 4.93
N LEU A 112 -18.73 20.46 3.97
CA LEU A 112 -18.31 20.41 2.57
C LEU A 112 -17.20 21.44 2.34
N GLU A 113 -16.08 21.02 1.77
CA GLU A 113 -14.95 21.90 1.46
C GLU A 113 -14.79 22.09 -0.05
N LEU A 114 -14.72 23.35 -0.48
CA LEU A 114 -14.58 23.72 -1.89
C LEU A 114 -13.44 24.72 -2.08
N VAL A 115 -12.84 24.72 -3.27
CA VAL A 115 -11.92 25.80 -3.67
C VAL A 115 -12.74 27.08 -3.83
N SER A 116 -12.40 28.13 -3.06
CA SER A 116 -13.21 29.34 -2.89
C SER A 116 -13.69 29.97 -4.20
N ARG A 117 -12.81 30.11 -5.18
CA ARG A 117 -13.11 30.70 -6.49
C ARG A 117 -13.91 29.81 -7.44
N GLU A 118 -13.99 28.52 -7.15
CA GLU A 118 -14.72 27.51 -7.94
C GLU A 118 -16.02 27.07 -7.23
N ALA A 119 -16.24 27.53 -5.99
CA ALA A 119 -17.29 27.04 -5.11
C ALA A 119 -18.69 27.20 -5.70
N ASP A 120 -19.02 28.38 -6.23
CA ASP A 120 -20.37 28.63 -6.77
C ASP A 120 -20.67 27.78 -8.01
N ALA A 121 -19.68 27.64 -8.92
CA ALA A 121 -19.80 26.78 -10.09
C ALA A 121 -19.89 25.29 -9.71
N ILE A 122 -19.15 24.85 -8.69
CA ILE A 122 -19.23 23.48 -8.18
C ILE A 122 -20.59 23.23 -7.52
N LEU A 123 -21.10 24.13 -6.67
CA LEU A 123 -22.42 24.01 -6.06
C LEU A 123 -23.52 23.93 -7.14
N ALA A 124 -23.43 24.75 -8.18
CA ALA A 124 -24.32 24.68 -9.34
C ALA A 124 -24.24 23.32 -10.05
N GLY A 125 -23.03 22.80 -10.29
CA GLY A 125 -22.80 21.47 -10.89
C GLY A 125 -23.34 20.31 -10.04
N LEU A 126 -23.26 20.43 -8.72
CA LEU A 126 -23.87 19.50 -7.75
C LEU A 126 -25.41 19.61 -7.75
N GLY A 127 -25.97 20.70 -8.28
CA GLY A 127 -27.41 20.98 -8.26
C GLY A 127 -27.90 21.36 -6.86
N VAL A 128 -27.09 22.12 -6.12
CA VAL A 128 -27.43 22.63 -4.79
C VAL A 128 -27.23 24.15 -4.73
N GLU A 129 -28.10 24.84 -3.99
CA GLU A 129 -27.95 26.27 -3.76
C GLU A 129 -26.86 26.53 -2.72
N ARG A 130 -26.20 27.68 -2.84
CA ARG A 130 -25.27 28.14 -1.81
C ARG A 130 -26.04 28.39 -0.52
N PRO A 131 -25.62 27.81 0.63
CA PRO A 131 -26.30 28.08 1.89
C PRO A 131 -26.14 29.55 2.27
N ALA A 132 -27.14 30.12 2.94
CA ALA A 132 -27.07 31.48 3.46
C ALA A 132 -26.03 31.63 4.60
N SER A 133 -25.64 30.52 5.21
CA SER A 133 -24.60 30.43 6.24
C SER A 133 -23.49 29.51 5.78
N ASP A 134 -22.24 29.94 5.95
CA ASP A 134 -21.06 29.13 5.62
C ASP A 134 -20.68 28.14 6.76
N ALA A 135 -21.56 27.92 7.75
CA ALA A 135 -21.27 27.07 8.92
C ALA A 135 -20.81 25.64 8.57
N HIS A 136 -21.31 25.07 7.47
CA HIS A 136 -20.94 23.75 6.96
C HIS A 136 -20.31 23.81 5.55
N LEU A 137 -19.94 25.01 5.09
CA LEU A 137 -19.26 25.24 3.82
C LEU A 137 -17.87 25.85 4.09
N VAL A 138 -16.84 25.03 3.95
CA VAL A 138 -15.44 25.44 4.13
C VAL A 138 -14.85 25.86 2.80
N LEU A 139 -14.23 27.04 2.74
CA LEU A 139 -13.64 27.56 1.51
C LEU A 139 -12.11 27.57 1.60
N ALA A 140 -11.48 26.76 0.75
CA ALA A 140 -10.03 26.66 0.64
C ALA A 140 -9.48 27.54 -0.48
N LYS A 141 -8.24 28.02 -0.33
CA LYS A 141 -7.58 28.84 -1.37
C LYS A 141 -7.19 28.04 -2.62
N SER A 142 -6.98 26.73 -2.50
CA SER A 142 -6.53 25.86 -3.60
C SER A 142 -6.79 24.39 -3.28
N ALA A 143 -6.74 23.53 -4.31
CA ALA A 143 -6.84 22.08 -4.15
C ALA A 143 -5.78 21.50 -3.20
N ALA A 144 -4.53 21.99 -3.26
CA ALA A 144 -3.48 21.56 -2.33
C ALA A 144 -3.83 21.88 -0.85
N LYS A 145 -4.54 22.98 -0.60
CA LYS A 145 -5.04 23.31 0.75
C LYS A 145 -6.19 22.40 1.17
N VAL A 146 -7.10 22.05 0.26
CA VAL A 146 -8.12 21.02 0.51
C VAL A 146 -7.46 19.70 0.91
N THR A 147 -6.47 19.23 0.14
CA THR A 147 -5.74 17.98 0.47
C THR A 147 -5.10 18.02 1.86
N THR A 148 -4.44 19.13 2.21
CA THR A 148 -3.82 19.31 3.53
C THR A 148 -4.87 19.30 4.64
N ASP A 149 -6.01 19.94 4.40
CA ASP A 149 -7.08 20.07 5.38
C ASP A 149 -7.82 18.73 5.61
N LEU A 150 -8.16 18.00 4.55
CA LEU A 150 -8.77 16.66 4.63
C LEU A 150 -7.91 15.68 5.44
N ALA A 151 -6.58 15.78 5.35
CA ALA A 151 -5.67 14.96 6.16
C ALA A 151 -5.82 15.21 7.68
N ALA A 152 -6.21 16.44 8.06
CA ALA A 152 -6.48 16.82 9.45
C ALA A 152 -7.94 16.59 9.88
N HIS A 153 -8.90 16.61 8.95
CA HIS A 153 -10.34 16.58 9.24
C HIS A 153 -11.04 15.35 8.62
N ARG A 154 -11.10 14.25 9.38
CA ARG A 154 -11.58 12.95 8.88
C ARG A 154 -13.03 12.90 8.41
N LYS A 155 -13.86 13.83 8.88
CA LYS A 155 -15.28 13.97 8.55
C LYS A 155 -15.54 15.14 7.61
N ARG A 156 -14.54 15.62 6.88
CA ARG A 156 -14.74 16.61 5.83
C ARG A 156 -14.81 15.92 4.48
N LEU A 157 -15.80 16.32 3.69
CA LEU A 157 -15.94 15.93 2.29
C LEU A 157 -15.50 17.14 1.46
N ALA A 158 -14.77 16.92 0.37
CA ALA A 158 -14.53 17.97 -0.60
C ALA A 158 -15.00 17.56 -2.00
N VAL A 159 -15.10 18.54 -2.90
CA VAL A 159 -15.30 18.29 -4.33
C VAL A 159 -14.22 19.04 -5.09
N LEU A 160 -13.43 18.30 -5.88
CA LEU A 160 -12.33 18.83 -6.68
C LEU A 160 -12.63 18.63 -8.16
N ARG A 161 -11.95 19.40 -9.01
CA ARG A 161 -11.84 19.06 -10.44
C ARG A 161 -11.12 17.71 -10.57
N ALA A 162 -11.51 16.88 -11.54
CA ALA A 162 -10.87 15.59 -11.77
C ALA A 162 -9.36 15.71 -12.07
N ASP A 163 -8.95 16.78 -12.74
CA ASP A 163 -7.54 17.09 -13.04
C ASP A 163 -6.73 17.59 -11.82
N ALA A 164 -7.39 17.82 -10.68
CA ALA A 164 -6.80 18.23 -9.42
C ALA A 164 -6.82 17.13 -8.35
N VAL A 165 -7.40 15.96 -8.66
CA VAL A 165 -7.30 14.77 -7.81
C VAL A 165 -5.89 14.21 -7.91
N GLY A 166 -5.36 13.75 -6.78
CA GLY A 166 -4.01 13.21 -6.69
C GLY A 166 -3.84 12.41 -5.40
N PRO A 167 -2.63 11.89 -5.13
CA PRO A 167 -2.40 10.84 -4.12
C PRO A 167 -2.63 11.24 -2.66
N GLY A 168 -2.94 12.51 -2.37
CA GLY A 168 -3.25 12.96 -1.02
C GLY A 168 -4.71 12.75 -0.62
N VAL A 169 -5.57 12.36 -1.55
CA VAL A 169 -7.01 12.18 -1.30
C VAL A 169 -7.53 10.91 -1.95
N ARG A 170 -8.60 10.36 -1.39
CA ARG A 170 -9.37 9.26 -1.95
C ARG A 170 -10.55 9.83 -2.75
N ALA A 171 -10.63 9.51 -4.03
CA ALA A 171 -11.80 9.79 -4.84
C ALA A 171 -12.98 8.88 -4.45
N LEU A 172 -14.19 9.42 -4.49
CA LEU A 172 -15.43 8.70 -4.23
C LEU A 172 -16.29 8.63 -5.49
N GLY A 173 -17.15 7.61 -5.55
CA GLY A 173 -18.19 7.53 -6.57
C GLY A 173 -19.27 8.60 -6.41
N TRP A 174 -20.05 8.80 -7.47
CA TRP A 174 -21.25 9.63 -7.49
C TRP A 174 -22.48 8.77 -7.79
N GLY A 175 -23.30 8.52 -6.78
CA GLY A 175 -24.36 7.51 -6.83
C GLY A 175 -23.79 6.13 -7.12
N ASN A 176 -24.16 5.55 -8.25
CA ASN A 176 -23.69 4.24 -8.72
C ASN A 176 -22.55 4.32 -9.76
N ARG A 177 -21.98 5.51 -9.98
CA ARG A 177 -20.93 5.74 -10.99
C ARG A 177 -19.61 6.03 -10.31
N GLN A 178 -18.52 5.67 -10.97
CA GLN A 178 -17.16 6.02 -10.55
C GLN A 178 -16.42 6.67 -11.72
N LEU A 179 -15.57 7.66 -11.44
CA LEU A 179 -14.72 8.30 -12.45
C LEU A 179 -13.31 7.67 -12.53
N PHE A 180 -12.87 7.07 -11.42
CA PHE A 180 -11.59 6.39 -11.26
C PHE A 180 -11.85 4.96 -10.78
N GLY A 181 -10.87 4.07 -10.95
CA GLY A 181 -10.95 2.65 -10.61
C GLY A 181 -11.31 1.76 -11.80
N VAL A 182 -11.34 0.46 -11.56
CA VAL A 182 -11.58 -0.57 -12.59
C VAL A 182 -12.99 -0.49 -13.17
N ASP A 183 -13.95 0.01 -12.38
CA ASP A 183 -15.35 0.22 -12.76
C ASP A 183 -15.62 1.65 -13.26
N ALA A 184 -14.58 2.43 -13.56
CA ALA A 184 -14.72 3.79 -14.05
C ALA A 184 -15.54 3.86 -15.34
N VAL A 185 -16.48 4.80 -15.39
CA VAL A 185 -17.18 5.18 -16.62
C VAL A 185 -16.17 5.61 -17.68
N LYS A 186 -16.47 5.39 -18.97
CA LYS A 186 -15.52 5.65 -20.06
C LYS A 186 -15.65 7.04 -20.70
N THR A 187 -16.66 7.82 -20.35
CA THR A 187 -16.86 9.16 -20.92
C THR A 187 -17.30 10.16 -19.86
N VAL A 188 -16.98 11.43 -20.06
CA VAL A 188 -17.48 12.54 -19.20
C VAL A 188 -19.00 12.60 -19.20
N ALA A 189 -19.65 12.30 -20.32
CA ALA A 189 -21.11 12.25 -20.40
C ALA A 189 -21.71 11.14 -19.51
N ALA A 190 -21.09 9.95 -19.49
CA ALA A 190 -21.51 8.87 -18.61
C ALA A 190 -21.24 9.18 -17.13
N TRP A 191 -20.17 9.93 -16.84
CA TRP A 191 -19.92 10.46 -15.49
C TRP A 191 -21.05 11.39 -15.04
N GLY A 192 -21.36 12.39 -15.85
CA GLY A 192 -22.52 13.27 -15.66
C GLY A 192 -22.46 14.16 -14.42
N LEU A 193 -21.31 14.28 -13.76
CA LEU A 193 -21.07 15.24 -12.69
C LEU A 193 -19.97 16.22 -13.13
N THR A 194 -20.39 17.38 -13.62
CA THR A 194 -19.50 18.43 -14.14
C THR A 194 -19.83 19.78 -13.50
N ALA A 195 -18.89 20.72 -13.58
CA ALA A 195 -19.13 22.13 -13.29
C ALA A 195 -18.60 22.98 -14.44
N SER A 196 -19.31 24.09 -14.74
CA SER A 196 -18.86 25.08 -15.71
C SER A 196 -17.73 25.90 -15.10
N LEU A 197 -16.49 25.57 -15.46
CA LEU A 197 -15.27 26.12 -14.85
C LEU A 197 -14.30 26.63 -15.91
N PRO A 198 -13.44 27.61 -15.58
CA PRO A 198 -12.39 28.06 -16.50
C PRO A 198 -11.48 26.89 -16.91
N GLN A 199 -11.34 26.68 -18.22
CA GLN A 199 -10.46 25.67 -18.77
C GLN A 199 -9.01 26.05 -18.51
N ARG A 200 -8.22 25.05 -18.12
CA ARG A 200 -6.79 25.20 -17.92
C ARG A 200 -6.09 25.12 -19.26
N SER A 201 -5.29 26.13 -19.59
CA SER A 201 -4.51 26.14 -20.84
C SER A 201 -3.38 25.10 -20.86
N ASP A 202 -2.93 24.65 -19.69
CA ASP A 202 -1.82 23.70 -19.51
C ASP A 202 -2.27 22.23 -19.42
N THR A 203 -3.56 21.98 -19.21
CA THR A 203 -4.07 20.64 -18.88
C THR A 203 -5.34 20.37 -19.67
N PRO A 204 -5.34 19.33 -20.54
CA PRO A 204 -6.57 18.87 -21.18
C PRO A 204 -7.61 18.44 -20.14
N ILE A 205 -8.88 18.59 -20.50
CA ILE A 205 -10.00 18.08 -19.72
C ILE A 205 -9.77 16.58 -19.47
N PHE A 206 -10.09 16.12 -18.25
CA PHE A 206 -9.92 14.73 -17.89
C PHE A 206 -10.86 13.84 -18.72
N GLU A 207 -10.26 12.92 -19.48
CA GLU A 207 -10.97 11.94 -20.29
C GLU A 207 -10.81 10.54 -19.69
N PRO A 208 -11.86 9.95 -19.10
CA PRO A 208 -11.77 8.67 -18.40
C PRO A 208 -11.31 7.51 -19.29
N ALA A 209 -11.58 7.55 -20.60
CA ALA A 209 -11.12 6.50 -21.52
C ALA A 209 -9.59 6.45 -21.70
N THR A 210 -8.87 7.48 -21.27
CA THR A 210 -7.40 7.57 -21.40
C THR A 210 -6.68 7.09 -20.14
N SER A 211 -7.41 6.68 -19.11
CA SER A 211 -6.81 6.18 -17.88
C SER A 211 -6.52 4.68 -17.94
N TRP A 212 -5.57 4.27 -17.10
CA TRP A 212 -5.28 2.86 -16.83
C TRP A 212 -5.18 2.66 -15.31
N THR A 213 -5.24 1.42 -14.87
CA THR A 213 -5.41 1.04 -13.47
C THR A 213 -4.33 0.08 -13.00
N LEU A 214 -3.92 0.25 -11.74
CA LEU A 214 -3.03 -0.68 -11.06
C LEU A 214 -3.67 -1.15 -9.76
N VAL A 215 -3.69 -2.47 -9.55
CA VAL A 215 -4.08 -3.08 -8.28
C VAL A 215 -2.86 -3.64 -7.58
N ALA A 216 -2.69 -3.34 -6.30
CA ALA A 216 -1.58 -3.87 -5.50
C ALA A 216 -2.09 -4.58 -4.24
N GLY A 217 -1.73 -5.84 -4.09
CA GLY A 217 -1.89 -6.63 -2.88
C GLY A 217 -0.59 -6.73 -2.08
N GLY A 218 -0.75 -7.08 -0.80
CA GLY A 218 0.38 -7.34 0.10
C GLY A 218 0.98 -8.74 0.01
N ASP A 219 1.27 -9.34 1.16
CA ASP A 219 2.01 -10.60 1.26
C ASP A 219 1.17 -11.83 0.87
N ILE A 220 1.72 -12.63 -0.04
CA ILE A 220 1.18 -13.93 -0.47
C ILE A 220 2.09 -15.04 0.06
N MET A 221 1.49 -15.96 0.84
CA MET A 221 2.08 -17.18 1.37
C MET A 221 1.21 -18.38 0.95
N LEU A 222 1.69 -19.20 0.02
CA LEU A 222 0.94 -20.36 -0.52
C LEU A 222 1.32 -21.71 0.12
N ASP A 223 2.05 -21.71 1.23
CA ASP A 223 2.33 -22.90 2.05
C ASP A 223 1.36 -22.98 3.26
N ARG A 224 1.60 -23.90 4.19
CA ARG A 224 0.87 -24.04 5.46
C ARG A 224 -0.67 -24.05 5.31
N GLY A 225 -1.40 -23.27 6.11
CA GLY A 225 -2.86 -23.24 6.15
C GLY A 225 -3.50 -22.82 4.84
N VAL A 226 -2.80 -22.05 4.00
CA VAL A 226 -3.25 -21.77 2.64
C VAL A 226 -3.19 -23.06 1.83
N ALA A 227 -2.04 -23.73 1.73
CA ALA A 227 -1.94 -25.01 1.02
C ALA A 227 -2.91 -26.08 1.55
N GLU A 228 -3.10 -26.15 2.87
CA GLU A 228 -4.08 -27.03 3.51
C GLU A 228 -5.50 -26.74 2.99
N THR A 229 -5.89 -25.46 2.97
CA THR A 229 -7.22 -25.05 2.52
C THR A 229 -7.44 -25.33 1.03
N LEU A 230 -6.48 -24.97 0.19
CA LEU A 230 -6.61 -25.10 -1.26
C LEU A 230 -6.59 -26.55 -1.72
N LYS A 231 -5.67 -27.36 -1.15
CA LYS A 231 -5.41 -28.73 -1.63
C LYS A 231 -6.02 -29.80 -0.76
N ILE A 232 -5.78 -29.76 0.55
CA ILE A 232 -6.17 -30.85 1.46
C ILE A 232 -7.67 -30.80 1.75
N LYS A 233 -8.20 -29.59 2.01
CA LYS A 233 -9.64 -29.35 2.19
C LYS A 233 -10.39 -29.19 0.85
N GLY A 234 -9.68 -29.29 -0.28
CA GLY A 234 -10.28 -29.34 -1.61
C GLY A 234 -10.99 -28.06 -2.06
N LYS A 235 -10.67 -26.89 -1.50
CA LYS A 235 -11.30 -25.62 -1.92
C LYS A 235 -10.85 -25.14 -3.30
N GLY A 236 -9.74 -25.67 -3.81
CA GLY A 236 -9.18 -25.32 -5.12
C GLY A 236 -8.36 -24.05 -5.09
N ALA A 237 -7.44 -23.90 -6.05
CA ALA A 237 -6.45 -22.82 -6.09
C ALA A 237 -7.06 -21.41 -6.22
N ASP A 238 -8.33 -21.32 -6.61
CA ASP A 238 -9.05 -20.07 -6.82
C ASP A 238 -9.66 -19.49 -5.54
N PHE A 239 -9.77 -20.31 -4.48
CA PHE A 239 -10.45 -19.94 -3.24
C PHE A 239 -10.00 -18.61 -2.61
N PRO A 240 -8.71 -18.23 -2.57
CA PRO A 240 -8.29 -16.97 -1.93
C PRO A 240 -8.86 -15.73 -2.61
N PHE A 241 -9.18 -15.82 -3.90
CA PHE A 241 -9.65 -14.70 -4.71
C PHE A 241 -11.17 -14.69 -4.88
N ASP A 242 -11.86 -15.75 -4.44
CA ASP A 242 -13.32 -15.88 -4.49
C ASP A 242 -14.03 -15.25 -3.28
N GLY A 243 -13.33 -14.34 -2.61
CA GLY A 243 -13.83 -13.56 -1.49
C GLY A 243 -14.88 -12.54 -1.94
N GLY A 244 -15.60 -12.00 -0.96
CA GLY A 244 -16.56 -10.91 -1.13
C GLY A 244 -16.60 -10.05 0.12
N THR A 245 -17.71 -9.37 0.38
CA THR A 245 -17.89 -8.58 1.60
C THR A 245 -18.26 -9.45 2.79
N ALA A 246 -17.90 -9.01 4.00
CA ALA A 246 -18.22 -9.69 5.24
C ALA A 246 -18.53 -8.70 6.36
N ASP A 247 -19.52 -9.06 7.19
CA ASP A 247 -19.89 -8.33 8.39
C ASP A 247 -19.10 -8.87 9.59
N ILE A 248 -18.61 -7.95 10.42
CA ILE A 248 -18.10 -8.29 11.76
C ILE A 248 -19.30 -8.38 12.71
N THR A 249 -19.75 -9.60 12.97
CA THR A 249 -20.99 -9.86 13.75
C THR A 249 -20.77 -9.83 15.26
N SER A 250 -19.58 -10.20 15.72
CA SER A 250 -19.16 -10.19 17.13
C SER A 250 -17.65 -10.40 17.22
N ARG A 251 -17.09 -10.36 18.43
CA ARG A 251 -15.71 -10.76 18.72
C ARG A 251 -15.69 -11.87 19.75
N TYR A 252 -14.65 -12.71 19.71
CA TYR A 252 -14.46 -13.78 20.69
C TYR A 252 -13.04 -13.78 21.23
N CYS A 253 -12.92 -14.06 22.52
CA CYS A 253 -11.65 -14.25 23.20
C CYS A 253 -11.34 -15.76 23.35
N CYS A 254 -10.11 -16.23 23.10
CA CYS A 254 -8.98 -15.50 22.51
C CYS A 254 -8.18 -16.44 21.59
N SER A 255 -7.42 -15.85 20.67
CA SER A 255 -6.39 -16.57 19.92
C SER A 255 -5.34 -17.17 20.86
N SER A 256 -4.44 -18.01 20.33
CA SER A 256 -3.31 -18.58 21.10
C SER A 256 -2.37 -17.51 21.68
N PHE A 257 -2.44 -16.27 21.22
CA PHE A 257 -1.65 -15.14 21.68
C PHE A 257 -2.45 -14.12 22.50
N GLY A 258 -3.68 -14.45 22.89
CA GLY A 258 -4.49 -13.61 23.76
C GLY A 258 -5.24 -12.47 23.05
N TRP A 259 -5.34 -12.50 21.72
CA TRP A 259 -6.09 -11.50 20.96
C TRP A 259 -7.56 -11.86 20.87
N GLU A 260 -8.43 -10.86 21.00
CA GLU A 260 -9.81 -11.00 20.55
C GLU A 260 -9.85 -11.04 19.02
N LEU A 261 -10.68 -11.94 18.49
CA LEU A 261 -10.79 -12.14 17.04
C LEU A 261 -12.22 -11.86 16.57
N PRO A 262 -12.40 -11.30 15.36
CA PRO A 262 -13.71 -11.08 14.79
C PRO A 262 -14.39 -12.40 14.40
N ARG A 263 -15.70 -12.46 14.57
CA ARG A 263 -16.58 -13.43 13.91
C ARG A 263 -17.14 -12.78 12.65
N LEU A 264 -16.71 -13.31 11.51
CA LEU A 264 -17.09 -12.82 10.20
C LEU A 264 -18.25 -13.65 9.64
N ASN A 265 -19.26 -12.98 9.10
CA ASN A 265 -20.27 -13.61 8.25
C ASN A 265 -20.17 -13.02 6.84
N ARG A 266 -20.16 -13.86 5.80
CA ARG A 266 -20.19 -13.33 4.43
C ARG A 266 -21.50 -12.56 4.22
N ALA A 267 -21.37 -11.35 3.69
CA ALA A 267 -22.47 -10.40 3.54
C ALA A 267 -22.88 -10.20 2.07
N GLY A 268 -21.98 -10.44 1.11
CA GLY A 268 -22.28 -10.26 -0.31
C GLY A 268 -21.05 -10.29 -1.22
N ASP A 269 -21.23 -9.78 -2.44
CA ASP A 269 -20.18 -9.46 -3.42
C ASP A 269 -19.17 -10.58 -3.66
N THR A 270 -19.66 -11.83 -3.74
CA THR A 270 -18.81 -12.98 -4.06
C THR A 270 -18.03 -12.72 -5.35
N GLY A 271 -16.71 -12.87 -5.29
CA GLY A 271 -15.80 -12.62 -6.40
C GLY A 271 -15.31 -11.18 -6.50
N ALA A 272 -15.66 -10.27 -5.58
CA ALA A 272 -15.24 -8.87 -5.63
C ALA A 272 -13.72 -8.70 -5.72
N MET A 273 -12.96 -9.51 -4.96
CA MET A 273 -11.49 -9.45 -5.03
C MET A 273 -10.98 -9.91 -6.39
N ARG A 274 -11.55 -10.97 -6.96
CA ARG A 274 -11.20 -11.41 -8.32
C ARG A 274 -11.57 -10.36 -9.37
N HIS A 275 -12.74 -9.75 -9.25
CA HIS A 275 -13.17 -8.67 -10.14
C HIS A 275 -12.18 -7.51 -10.12
N LEU A 276 -11.77 -7.08 -8.92
CA LEU A 276 -10.81 -6.00 -8.75
C LEU A 276 -9.47 -6.31 -9.42
N ILE A 277 -8.90 -7.49 -9.17
CA ILE A 277 -7.60 -7.90 -9.74
C ILE A 277 -7.71 -8.08 -11.26
N ALA A 278 -8.71 -8.82 -11.74
CA ALA A 278 -8.82 -9.19 -13.15
C ALA A 278 -9.28 -8.05 -14.07
N SER A 279 -9.89 -7.00 -13.50
CA SER A 279 -10.31 -5.82 -14.25
C SER A 279 -9.26 -4.72 -14.30
N ALA A 280 -8.17 -4.85 -13.54
CA ALA A 280 -7.06 -3.92 -13.57
C ALA A 280 -6.18 -4.12 -14.81
N ASP A 281 -5.54 -3.06 -15.30
CA ASP A 281 -4.58 -3.16 -16.40
C ASP A 281 -3.27 -3.84 -15.95
N ILE A 282 -2.88 -3.64 -14.69
CA ILE A 282 -1.78 -4.34 -14.04
C ILE A 282 -2.15 -4.71 -12.60
N ALA A 283 -2.02 -5.98 -12.22
CA ALA A 283 -2.12 -6.40 -10.82
C ALA A 283 -0.80 -6.96 -10.26
N ILE A 284 -0.43 -6.50 -9.06
CA ILE A 284 0.83 -6.82 -8.40
C ILE A 284 0.66 -7.33 -6.97
N ALA A 285 1.62 -8.12 -6.46
CA ALA A 285 1.69 -8.51 -5.04
C ALA A 285 3.11 -8.89 -4.58
N ASN A 286 3.33 -9.06 -3.27
CA ASN A 286 4.55 -9.71 -2.78
C ASN A 286 4.38 -11.23 -2.72
N PHE A 287 5.30 -12.00 -3.31
CA PHE A 287 5.28 -13.46 -3.23
C PHE A 287 6.33 -13.94 -2.24
N GLU A 288 5.90 -14.17 -1.00
CA GLU A 288 6.75 -14.33 0.19
C GLU A 288 7.13 -15.78 0.49
N ASN A 289 7.18 -16.62 -0.54
CA ASN A 289 7.67 -17.97 -0.42
C ASN A 289 8.33 -18.43 -1.73
N PRO A 290 9.27 -19.38 -1.70
CA PRO A 290 9.69 -20.06 -2.89
C PRO A 290 8.63 -21.07 -3.33
N ALA A 291 8.58 -21.36 -4.63
CA ALA A 291 7.77 -22.39 -5.25
C ALA A 291 8.66 -23.32 -6.10
N PRO A 292 9.52 -24.14 -5.46
CA PRO A 292 10.45 -25.02 -6.14
C PRO A 292 9.74 -26.20 -6.82
N ASN A 293 10.43 -26.90 -7.74
CA ASN A 293 9.86 -28.07 -8.44
C ASN A 293 9.58 -29.24 -7.49
N VAL A 294 10.45 -29.41 -6.49
CA VAL A 294 10.26 -30.35 -5.40
C VAL A 294 9.97 -29.52 -4.16
N PHE A 295 8.69 -29.29 -3.92
CA PHE A 295 8.24 -28.56 -2.75
C PHE A 295 8.08 -29.49 -1.56
N ARG A 296 8.20 -28.93 -0.35
CA ARG A 296 7.85 -29.60 0.90
C ARG A 296 6.73 -28.83 1.56
N TYR A 297 5.62 -29.50 1.82
CA TYR A 297 4.54 -28.93 2.63
C TYR A 297 4.98 -28.85 4.09
N HIS A 298 4.81 -27.69 4.72
CA HIS A 298 5.11 -27.47 6.13
C HIS A 298 3.83 -27.24 6.93
N THR A 299 3.75 -27.84 8.12
CA THR A 299 2.64 -27.65 9.06
C THR A 299 2.99 -26.68 10.20
N SER A 300 4.27 -26.32 10.35
CA SER A 300 4.78 -25.41 11.38
C SER A 300 6.18 -24.90 11.01
N GLY A 301 6.73 -23.97 11.81
CA GLY A 301 8.09 -23.43 11.63
C GLY A 301 8.21 -22.42 10.47
N THR A 302 9.23 -21.58 10.48
CA THR A 302 9.37 -20.40 9.60
C THR A 302 10.14 -20.68 8.31
N VAL A 303 10.04 -21.91 7.79
CA VAL A 303 10.61 -22.31 6.50
C VAL A 303 9.44 -22.65 5.60
N PHE A 304 9.38 -22.01 4.43
CA PHE A 304 8.24 -22.13 3.53
C PHE A 304 8.64 -22.68 2.16
N SER A 305 7.73 -23.44 1.55
CA SER A 305 7.91 -24.00 0.21
C SER A 305 6.56 -24.32 -0.43
N ALA A 306 6.04 -23.41 -1.25
CA ALA A 306 4.76 -23.62 -1.92
C ALA A 306 4.83 -24.68 -3.02
N ASP A 307 3.71 -25.39 -3.23
CA ASP A 307 3.52 -26.21 -4.42
C ASP A 307 3.42 -25.30 -5.65
N PRO A 308 4.30 -25.44 -6.67
CA PRO A 308 4.26 -24.60 -7.87
C PRO A 308 2.95 -24.73 -8.67
N LYS A 309 2.15 -25.77 -8.45
CA LYS A 309 0.80 -25.88 -9.04
C LYS A 309 -0.17 -24.82 -8.53
N LEU A 310 0.06 -24.26 -7.34
CA LEU A 310 -0.81 -23.22 -6.77
C LEU A 310 -0.60 -21.85 -7.42
N ILE A 311 0.50 -21.65 -8.16
CA ILE A 311 0.72 -20.44 -8.96
C ILE A 311 -0.39 -20.24 -10.00
N ALA A 312 -1.01 -21.32 -10.49
CA ALA A 312 -2.14 -21.24 -11.40
C ALA A 312 -3.33 -20.46 -10.81
N GLY A 313 -3.51 -20.47 -9.47
CA GLY A 313 -4.52 -19.65 -8.80
C GLY A 313 -4.23 -18.15 -8.91
N LEU A 314 -2.96 -17.76 -8.75
CA LEU A 314 -2.52 -16.37 -8.91
C LEU A 314 -2.73 -15.89 -10.35
N ALA A 315 -2.32 -16.71 -11.32
CA ALA A 315 -2.47 -16.38 -12.74
C ALA A 315 -3.95 -16.29 -13.14
N LYS A 316 -4.81 -17.20 -12.64
CA LYS A 316 -6.25 -17.16 -12.89
C LYS A 316 -6.92 -15.93 -12.27
N ALA A 317 -6.42 -15.47 -11.12
CA ALA A 317 -6.91 -14.26 -10.48
C ALA A 317 -6.58 -12.98 -11.27
N GLY A 318 -5.57 -13.02 -12.14
CA GLY A 318 -5.11 -11.88 -12.93
C GLY A 318 -3.83 -11.23 -12.40
N ILE A 319 -3.04 -11.89 -11.53
CA ILE A 319 -1.76 -11.32 -11.06
C ILE A 319 -0.73 -11.33 -12.19
N ASP A 320 -0.27 -10.14 -12.61
CA ASP A 320 0.69 -9.96 -13.70
C ASP A 320 2.14 -9.96 -13.22
N TRP A 321 2.40 -9.44 -12.02
CA TRP A 321 3.74 -9.35 -11.46
C TRP A 321 3.79 -9.65 -9.97
N VAL A 322 4.92 -10.23 -9.53
CA VAL A 322 5.22 -10.39 -8.10
C VAL A 322 6.63 -9.95 -7.72
N GLY A 323 6.76 -9.34 -6.55
CA GLY A 323 8.04 -9.10 -5.89
C GLY A 323 8.57 -10.38 -5.23
N LEU A 324 9.86 -10.68 -5.43
CA LEU A 324 10.51 -11.87 -4.85
C LEU A 324 11.59 -11.55 -3.83
N ALA A 325 11.95 -10.27 -3.67
CA ALA A 325 12.97 -9.88 -2.70
C ALA A 325 12.37 -9.80 -1.30
N ASN A 326 12.42 -10.90 -0.55
CA ASN A 326 11.91 -10.99 0.82
C ASN A 326 12.70 -12.02 1.63
N ASN A 327 12.39 -12.12 2.94
CA ASN A 327 13.09 -12.99 3.87
C ASN A 327 12.88 -14.49 3.66
N HIS A 328 11.96 -14.90 2.79
CA HIS A 328 11.62 -16.31 2.61
C HIS A 328 12.02 -16.86 1.24
N ILE A 329 12.38 -16.01 0.28
CA ILE A 329 12.72 -16.46 -1.09
C ILE A 329 13.81 -17.55 -1.12
N GLY A 330 14.72 -17.56 -0.13
CA GLY A 330 15.80 -18.52 -0.01
C GLY A 330 15.48 -19.81 0.75
N ASP A 331 14.26 -20.00 1.24
CA ASP A 331 13.89 -21.13 2.13
C ASP A 331 14.00 -22.50 1.45
N ALA A 332 13.82 -22.55 0.13
CA ALA A 332 14.08 -23.73 -0.71
C ALA A 332 15.49 -23.75 -1.32
N GLY A 333 16.40 -22.94 -0.78
CA GLY A 333 17.76 -22.77 -1.26
C GLY A 333 17.84 -22.07 -2.63
N ARG A 334 19.08 -21.88 -3.10
CA ARG A 334 19.38 -21.12 -4.33
C ARG A 334 18.76 -21.71 -5.60
N ASN A 335 18.72 -23.03 -5.70
CA ASN A 335 18.03 -23.70 -6.80
C ASN A 335 16.52 -23.48 -6.74
N GLY A 336 15.95 -23.43 -5.52
CA GLY A 336 14.55 -23.09 -5.30
C GLY A 336 14.20 -21.69 -5.81
N ILE A 337 15.07 -20.69 -5.61
CA ILE A 337 14.89 -19.34 -6.17
C ILE A 337 14.75 -19.40 -7.70
N LEU A 338 15.68 -20.07 -8.39
CA LEU A 338 15.68 -20.16 -9.85
C LEU A 338 14.45 -20.93 -10.38
N GLN A 339 14.07 -22.01 -9.71
CA GLN A 339 12.88 -22.77 -10.05
C GLN A 339 11.59 -21.95 -9.82
N THR A 340 11.53 -21.16 -8.74
CA THR A 340 10.42 -20.25 -8.47
C THR A 340 10.22 -19.26 -9.60
N ILE A 341 11.30 -18.59 -10.03
CA ILE A 341 11.27 -17.64 -11.17
C ILE A 341 10.79 -18.34 -12.44
N ALA A 342 11.28 -19.55 -12.72
CA ALA A 342 10.87 -20.32 -13.90
C ALA A 342 9.39 -20.74 -13.82
N ASN A 343 8.91 -21.15 -12.65
CA ASN A 343 7.54 -21.59 -12.42
C ASN A 343 6.54 -20.43 -12.51
N LEU A 344 6.88 -19.24 -12.02
CA LEU A 344 6.09 -18.01 -12.22
C LEU A 344 6.01 -17.66 -13.70
N LYS A 345 7.16 -17.63 -14.40
CA LYS A 345 7.22 -17.33 -15.84
C LYS A 345 6.38 -18.30 -16.67
N LYS A 346 6.33 -19.58 -16.31
CA LYS A 346 5.50 -20.59 -16.99
C LYS A 346 4.00 -20.26 -16.95
N HIS A 347 3.56 -19.53 -15.93
CA HIS A 347 2.18 -19.10 -15.76
C HIS A 347 1.94 -17.65 -16.23
N GLY A 348 2.88 -17.06 -16.96
CA GLY A 348 2.76 -15.68 -17.46
C GLY A 348 3.09 -14.59 -16.44
N ILE A 349 3.33 -14.94 -15.18
CA ILE A 349 3.60 -13.97 -14.11
C ILE A 349 5.04 -13.47 -14.19
N ARG A 350 5.20 -12.15 -14.33
CA ARG A 350 6.50 -11.47 -14.28
C ARG A 350 6.99 -11.36 -12.84
N SER A 351 8.29 -11.22 -12.66
CA SER A 351 8.86 -11.03 -11.33
C SER A 351 10.15 -10.24 -11.38
N SER A 352 10.52 -9.65 -10.23
CA SER A 352 11.82 -9.01 -10.03
C SER A 352 12.26 -9.12 -8.56
N GLY A 353 13.48 -8.67 -8.26
CA GLY A 353 14.03 -8.68 -6.90
C GLY A 353 14.76 -9.95 -6.51
N ALA A 354 14.75 -10.99 -7.34
CA ALA A 354 15.58 -12.18 -7.16
C ALA A 354 16.11 -12.67 -8.51
N GLY A 355 17.26 -13.34 -8.50
CA GLY A 355 17.88 -13.82 -9.74
C GLY A 355 19.09 -14.71 -9.52
N LYS A 356 19.66 -15.19 -10.64
CA LYS A 356 20.87 -16.05 -10.64
C LYS A 356 22.13 -15.39 -10.11
N ASN A 357 22.14 -14.06 -10.11
CA ASN A 357 23.20 -13.22 -9.59
C ASN A 357 22.66 -11.81 -9.31
N ILE A 358 23.50 -10.95 -8.76
CA ILE A 358 23.12 -9.60 -8.37
C ILE A 358 22.64 -8.74 -9.54
N THR A 359 23.23 -8.90 -10.73
CA THR A 359 22.79 -8.20 -11.94
C THR A 359 21.37 -8.62 -12.34
N ALA A 360 21.05 -9.91 -12.28
CA ALA A 360 19.71 -10.41 -12.56
C ALA A 360 18.71 -10.02 -11.46
N ALA A 361 19.10 -10.08 -10.18
CA ALA A 361 18.22 -9.76 -9.07
C ALA A 361 17.80 -8.28 -9.05
N ARG A 362 18.71 -7.37 -9.44
CA ARG A 362 18.47 -5.92 -9.53
C ARG A 362 17.77 -5.47 -10.82
N LYS A 363 17.57 -6.38 -11.79
CA LYS A 363 16.92 -6.03 -13.04
C LYS A 363 15.42 -5.78 -12.79
N PRO A 364 14.86 -4.64 -13.20
CA PRO A 364 13.42 -4.41 -13.10
C PRO A 364 12.65 -5.36 -14.02
N ALA A 365 11.42 -5.68 -13.63
CA ALA A 365 10.40 -6.08 -14.60
C ALA A 365 9.77 -4.81 -15.16
N ILE A 366 9.55 -4.75 -16.48
CA ILE A 366 8.83 -3.66 -17.13
C ILE A 366 7.59 -4.26 -17.80
N LEU A 367 6.42 -3.78 -17.43
CA LEU A 367 5.13 -4.12 -18.04
C LEU A 367 4.57 -2.89 -18.76
N GLU A 368 3.60 -3.11 -19.64
CA GLU A 368 2.96 -2.06 -20.43
C GLU A 368 1.49 -1.95 -20.02
N ALA A 369 1.01 -0.72 -19.82
CA ALA A 369 -0.40 -0.38 -19.64
C ALA A 369 -0.76 0.65 -20.72
N GLY A 370 -1.31 0.18 -21.84
CA GLY A 370 -1.39 0.97 -23.07
C GLY A 370 0.01 1.39 -23.54
N ASP A 371 0.20 2.69 -23.75
CA ASP A 371 1.48 3.26 -24.17
C ASP A 371 2.44 3.57 -23.00
N VAL A 372 2.05 3.26 -21.75
CA VAL A 372 2.84 3.56 -20.54
C VAL A 372 3.65 2.34 -20.11
N ARG A 373 4.96 2.53 -19.92
CA ARG A 373 5.88 1.49 -19.46
C ARG A 373 6.14 1.62 -17.96
N VAL A 374 5.72 0.61 -17.20
CA VAL A 374 5.81 0.60 -15.73
C VAL A 374 6.92 -0.35 -15.28
N ALA A 375 7.93 0.19 -14.60
CA ALA A 375 9.04 -0.58 -14.04
C ALA A 375 8.82 -0.89 -12.56
N PHE A 376 9.02 -2.16 -12.20
CA PHE A 376 8.91 -2.66 -10.83
C PHE A 376 10.29 -3.07 -10.33
N LEU A 377 10.67 -2.53 -9.16
CA LEU A 377 11.94 -2.78 -8.49
C LEU A 377 11.69 -3.30 -7.08
N ALA A 378 11.83 -4.62 -6.88
CA ALA A 378 11.64 -5.24 -5.56
C ALA A 378 12.97 -5.40 -4.79
N TYR A 379 12.94 -5.16 -3.47
CA TYR A 379 14.13 -5.25 -2.62
C TYR A 379 13.87 -5.85 -1.24
N ASP A 380 14.89 -6.49 -0.68
CA ASP A 380 14.88 -7.10 0.65
C ASP A 380 15.76 -6.30 1.63
N THR A 381 15.27 -6.06 2.84
CA THR A 381 16.07 -5.49 3.95
C THR A 381 16.28 -6.47 5.10
N ILE A 382 15.53 -7.56 5.14
CA ILE A 382 15.37 -8.47 6.28
C ILE A 382 16.42 -9.60 6.20
N ALA A 383 16.43 -10.42 5.14
CA ALA A 383 17.30 -11.59 5.06
C ALA A 383 18.62 -11.31 4.32
N GLY A 384 19.58 -10.69 5.00
CA GLY A 384 20.92 -10.43 4.44
C GLY A 384 21.65 -11.69 3.93
N SER A 385 21.37 -12.87 4.51
CA SER A 385 21.94 -14.15 4.09
C SER A 385 21.53 -14.57 2.67
N TYR A 386 20.38 -14.10 2.18
CA TYR A 386 19.86 -14.43 0.85
C TYR A 386 20.28 -13.44 -0.23
N THR A 387 21.06 -12.39 0.09
CA THR A 387 21.52 -11.41 -0.89
C THR A 387 22.31 -12.06 -2.02
N ALA A 388 21.95 -11.76 -3.27
CA ALA A 388 22.62 -12.25 -4.46
C ALA A 388 24.09 -11.76 -4.55
N GLY A 389 24.96 -12.60 -5.09
CA GLY A 389 26.36 -12.27 -5.39
C GLY A 389 26.61 -12.24 -6.90
N SER A 390 27.87 -12.06 -7.33
CA SER A 390 28.25 -12.06 -8.76
C SER A 390 27.89 -13.36 -9.47
N GLU A 391 28.11 -14.51 -8.83
CA GLU A 391 27.81 -15.86 -9.34
C GLU A 391 26.91 -16.65 -8.38
N LYS A 392 26.11 -15.93 -7.59
CA LYS A 392 25.34 -16.50 -6.48
C LYS A 392 23.90 -16.04 -6.56
N ALA A 393 22.97 -16.98 -6.75
CA ALA A 393 21.55 -16.67 -6.76
C ALA A 393 21.09 -16.12 -5.40
N GLY A 394 20.12 -15.22 -5.43
CA GLY A 394 19.64 -14.52 -4.23
C GLY A 394 18.70 -13.36 -4.53
N SER A 395 18.35 -12.61 -3.49
CA SER A 395 17.54 -11.38 -3.52
C SER A 395 18.39 -10.13 -3.76
N ALA A 396 17.76 -9.08 -4.28
CA ALA A 396 18.32 -7.73 -4.35
C ALA A 396 18.16 -7.04 -3.00
N ARG A 397 19.27 -6.63 -2.38
CA ARG A 397 19.25 -5.92 -1.09
C ARG A 397 19.03 -4.43 -1.28
N LEU A 398 18.14 -3.83 -0.49
CA LEU A 398 17.89 -2.40 -0.54
C LEU A 398 19.05 -1.62 0.10
N SER A 399 19.52 -0.58 -0.59
CA SER A 399 20.34 0.48 -0.02
C SER A 399 20.14 1.76 -0.83
N LYS A 400 20.52 2.91 -0.26
CA LYS A 400 20.41 4.21 -0.93
C LYS A 400 21.11 4.25 -2.29
N SER A 401 22.31 3.69 -2.38
CA SER A 401 23.09 3.70 -3.64
C SER A 401 22.50 2.77 -4.69
N VAL A 402 22.03 1.59 -4.27
CA VAL A 402 21.39 0.59 -5.13
C VAL A 402 20.10 1.14 -5.72
N VAL A 403 19.17 1.62 -4.89
CA VAL A 403 17.86 2.09 -5.36
C VAL A 403 18.00 3.29 -6.30
N LYS A 404 18.91 4.22 -6.00
CA LYS A 404 19.22 5.36 -6.87
C LYS A 404 19.73 4.92 -8.24
N ALA A 405 20.65 3.94 -8.27
CA ALA A 405 21.22 3.45 -9.52
C ALA A 405 20.17 2.69 -10.36
N ASP A 406 19.35 1.88 -9.70
CA ASP A 406 18.36 1.03 -10.37
C ASP A 406 17.18 1.84 -10.92
N ILE A 407 16.72 2.88 -10.21
CA ILE A 407 15.73 3.83 -10.72
C ILE A 407 16.26 4.53 -11.98
N ARG A 408 17.50 5.05 -11.94
CA ARG A 408 18.11 5.66 -13.14
C ARG A 408 18.22 4.68 -14.30
N ALA A 409 18.58 3.43 -14.02
CA ALA A 409 18.66 2.39 -15.05
C ALA A 409 17.27 2.06 -15.65
N ALA A 410 16.23 2.00 -14.82
CA ALA A 410 14.85 1.80 -15.26
C ALA A 410 14.37 2.96 -16.16
N ARG A 411 14.62 4.21 -15.76
CA ARG A 411 14.33 5.40 -16.60
C ARG A 411 15.08 5.36 -17.92
N LYS A 412 16.38 5.04 -17.90
CA LYS A 412 17.18 4.88 -19.13
C LYS A 412 16.68 3.75 -20.03
N ALA A 413 16.02 2.73 -19.47
CA ALA A 413 15.37 1.66 -20.21
C ALA A 413 13.99 2.07 -20.78
N GLY A 414 13.57 3.33 -20.57
CA GLY A 414 12.33 3.92 -21.08
C GLY A 414 11.11 3.62 -20.20
N ALA A 415 11.27 3.54 -18.88
CA ALA A 415 10.14 3.46 -17.95
C ALA A 415 9.52 4.84 -17.70
N ASP A 416 8.21 4.96 -17.93
CA ASP A 416 7.40 6.16 -17.70
C ASP A 416 6.93 6.23 -16.25
N VAL A 417 6.72 5.08 -15.61
CA VAL A 417 6.42 4.96 -14.18
C VAL A 417 7.42 4.01 -13.51
N VAL A 418 7.96 4.38 -12.36
CA VAL A 418 8.87 3.53 -11.57
C VAL A 418 8.32 3.29 -10.17
N ILE A 419 8.04 2.03 -9.85
CA ILE A 419 7.50 1.58 -8.58
C ILE A 419 8.58 0.83 -7.81
N VAL A 420 8.89 1.31 -6.61
CA VAL A 420 9.82 0.65 -5.69
C VAL A 420 9.01 -0.19 -4.68
N PHE A 421 9.33 -1.47 -4.59
CA PHE A 421 8.53 -2.47 -3.87
C PHE A 421 9.37 -3.17 -2.79
N PRO A 422 9.64 -2.50 -1.65
CA PRO A 422 10.53 -3.04 -0.62
C PRO A 422 9.83 -3.99 0.35
N HIS A 423 10.56 -4.99 0.81
CA HIS A 423 10.20 -5.89 1.89
C HIS A 423 11.03 -5.52 3.14
N TRP A 424 10.37 -4.89 4.11
CA TRP A 424 11.02 -4.11 5.16
C TRP A 424 10.11 -3.79 6.36
N GLY A 425 10.66 -3.19 7.40
CA GLY A 425 9.89 -2.81 8.58
C GLY A 425 10.09 -3.80 9.72
N THR A 426 9.19 -3.74 10.69
CA THR A 426 9.13 -4.66 11.82
C THR A 426 7.83 -5.44 11.70
N GLU A 427 7.89 -6.76 11.82
CA GLU A 427 6.67 -7.57 11.86
C GLU A 427 5.73 -7.07 12.98
N TYR A 428 4.45 -6.97 12.65
CA TYR A 428 3.36 -6.62 13.56
C TYR A 428 3.49 -5.22 14.19
N ASP A 429 4.14 -4.29 13.48
CA ASP A 429 4.17 -2.87 13.82
C ASP A 429 3.73 -2.04 12.60
N PRO A 430 2.66 -1.24 12.69
CA PRO A 430 2.21 -0.42 11.56
C PRO A 430 3.03 0.88 11.42
N THR A 431 3.96 1.15 12.35
CA THR A 431 4.70 2.41 12.45
C THR A 431 6.04 2.31 11.74
N PRO A 432 6.29 3.14 10.72
CA PRO A 432 7.56 3.10 10.02
C PRO A 432 8.68 3.73 10.86
N PHE A 433 9.79 3.00 11.05
CA PHE A 433 10.98 3.53 11.71
C PHE A 433 11.74 4.51 10.80
N ALA A 434 12.55 5.40 11.39
CA ALA A 434 13.19 6.51 10.66
C ALA A 434 14.05 6.08 9.45
N GLY A 435 14.73 4.94 9.55
CA GLY A 435 15.52 4.37 8.45
C GLY A 435 14.66 3.95 7.25
N GLN A 436 13.47 3.40 7.51
CA GLN A 436 12.49 3.04 6.49
C GLN A 436 12.01 4.29 5.76
N GLN A 437 11.61 5.34 6.50
CA GLN A 437 11.19 6.62 5.94
C GLN A 437 12.29 7.27 5.09
N THR A 438 13.53 7.24 5.59
CA THR A 438 14.69 7.78 4.87
C THR A 438 14.92 7.06 3.54
N LEU A 439 14.80 5.72 3.51
CA LEU A 439 14.95 4.94 2.28
C LEU A 439 13.80 5.18 1.30
N ALA A 440 12.56 5.28 1.79
CA ALA A 440 11.39 5.59 0.97
C ALA A 440 11.52 6.94 0.27
N ARG A 441 11.82 8.00 1.03
CA ARG A 441 12.04 9.35 0.51
C ARG A 441 13.23 9.39 -0.45
N THR A 442 14.31 8.69 -0.14
CA THR A 442 15.46 8.55 -1.05
C THR A 442 15.08 7.94 -2.41
N ALA A 443 14.12 7.01 -2.45
CA ALA A 443 13.63 6.45 -3.70
C ALA A 443 12.80 7.46 -4.49
N ILE A 444 11.90 8.20 -3.83
CA ILE A 444 11.13 9.29 -4.45
C ILE A 444 12.07 10.37 -5.00
N ASP A 445 13.02 10.86 -4.20
CA ASP A 445 14.04 11.85 -4.61
C ASP A 445 14.87 11.38 -5.83
N ALA A 446 15.01 10.07 -6.01
CA ALA A 446 15.75 9.48 -7.11
C ALA A 446 14.93 9.34 -8.40
N GLY A 447 13.64 9.66 -8.36
CA GLY A 447 12.71 9.62 -9.48
C GLY A 447 11.76 8.40 -9.49
N ALA A 448 11.55 7.72 -8.35
CA ALA A 448 10.45 6.77 -8.21
C ALA A 448 9.11 7.53 -8.11
N ASP A 449 8.05 6.98 -8.69
CA ASP A 449 6.71 7.56 -8.63
C ASP A 449 5.93 7.11 -7.40
N MET A 450 6.31 6.00 -6.79
CA MET A 450 5.75 5.53 -5.54
C MET A 450 6.60 4.44 -4.90
N VAL A 451 6.34 4.23 -3.61
CA VAL A 451 6.89 3.13 -2.84
C VAL A 451 5.74 2.32 -2.24
N ILE A 452 5.74 0.99 -2.46
CA ILE A 452 4.73 0.07 -1.91
C ILE A 452 5.46 -1.02 -1.12
N GLY A 453 5.46 -0.87 0.20
CA GLY A 453 6.15 -1.77 1.13
C GLY A 453 5.31 -2.95 1.58
N ASN A 454 6.00 -4.00 2.04
CA ASN A 454 5.45 -5.23 2.62
C ASN A 454 6.38 -5.77 3.73
N HIS A 455 6.09 -6.96 4.31
CA HIS A 455 6.78 -7.64 5.43
C HIS A 455 6.09 -7.50 6.78
N ALA A 456 5.54 -6.32 7.10
CA ALA A 456 5.05 -6.06 8.45
C ALA A 456 3.86 -6.96 8.85
N HIS A 457 3.21 -7.64 7.89
CA HIS A 457 1.97 -8.42 8.05
C HIS A 457 0.76 -7.66 8.59
N TRP A 458 0.94 -6.44 9.09
CA TRP A 458 -0.09 -5.46 9.39
C TRP A 458 -0.09 -4.37 8.32
N ALA A 459 -1.26 -3.81 8.04
CA ALA A 459 -1.36 -2.60 7.24
C ALA A 459 -0.63 -1.44 7.94
N GLY A 460 0.33 -0.85 7.23
CA GLY A 460 1.21 0.20 7.75
C GLY A 460 0.74 1.62 7.42
N ALA A 461 1.51 2.60 7.90
CA ALA A 461 1.26 4.00 7.59
C ALA A 461 1.35 4.30 6.07
N MET A 462 0.66 5.37 5.66
CA MET A 462 0.80 6.00 4.36
C MET A 462 1.39 7.40 4.55
N GLU A 463 2.28 7.79 3.66
CA GLU A 463 2.83 9.14 3.55
C GLU A 463 2.68 9.62 2.10
N VAL A 464 2.44 10.92 1.92
CA VAL A 464 2.64 11.59 0.63
C VAL A 464 3.84 12.49 0.77
N TYR A 465 4.91 12.17 0.04
CA TYR A 465 6.17 12.89 0.07
C TYR A 465 6.45 13.43 -1.34
N ASP A 466 6.65 14.74 -1.45
CA ASP A 466 6.83 15.44 -2.72
C ASP A 466 5.74 15.10 -3.77
N GLY A 467 4.49 15.03 -3.32
CA GLY A 467 3.35 14.69 -4.18
C GLY A 467 3.32 13.23 -4.65
N LYS A 468 4.19 12.34 -4.14
CA LYS A 468 4.22 10.91 -4.47
C LYS A 468 3.85 10.06 -3.25
N PRO A 469 3.04 8.99 -3.41
CA PRO A 469 2.61 8.18 -2.29
C PRO A 469 3.67 7.14 -1.89
N ILE A 470 3.73 6.90 -0.58
CA ILE A 470 4.53 5.87 0.08
C ILE A 470 3.57 5.09 0.98
N TRP A 471 3.35 3.82 0.67
CA TRP A 471 2.69 2.88 1.57
C TRP A 471 3.76 2.02 2.24
N TYR A 472 3.87 2.07 3.57
CA TYR A 472 4.98 1.41 4.27
C TYR A 472 4.79 -0.11 4.40
N ALA A 473 3.55 -0.57 4.50
CA ALA A 473 3.19 -1.99 4.46
C ALA A 473 1.73 -2.15 4.01
N LEU A 474 1.44 -3.10 3.12
CA LEU A 474 0.06 -3.46 2.77
C LEU A 474 -0.56 -4.52 3.69
N GLY A 475 0.27 -5.30 4.39
CA GLY A 475 -0.19 -6.40 5.25
C GLY A 475 -0.42 -7.69 4.49
N ASN A 476 -1.16 -8.62 5.09
CA ASN A 476 -1.42 -9.93 4.49
C ASN A 476 -2.48 -9.84 3.39
N PHE A 477 -2.18 -10.42 2.22
CA PHE A 477 -3.13 -10.53 1.12
C PHE A 477 -3.68 -11.95 0.98
N VAL A 478 -2.79 -12.94 0.90
CA VAL A 478 -3.14 -14.36 0.95
C VAL A 478 -2.23 -15.03 1.98
N PHE A 479 -2.70 -15.13 3.23
CA PHE A 479 -1.90 -15.66 4.34
C PHE A 479 -2.80 -16.35 5.38
N ASP A 480 -2.27 -17.35 6.09
CA ASP A 480 -2.93 -18.11 7.16
C ASP A 480 -2.66 -17.58 8.58
N GLN A 481 -2.19 -16.34 8.74
CA GLN A 481 -1.95 -15.73 10.05
C GLN A 481 -3.24 -15.21 10.69
N THR A 482 -4.02 -16.10 11.29
CA THR A 482 -5.34 -15.77 11.87
C THR A 482 -5.33 -15.58 13.39
N TRP A 483 -4.21 -15.14 13.95
CA TRP A 483 -4.03 -15.06 15.41
C TRP A 483 -4.22 -13.66 15.99
N SER A 484 -4.34 -12.62 15.17
CA SER A 484 -4.78 -11.28 15.57
C SER A 484 -5.66 -10.66 14.49
N GLU A 485 -6.55 -9.73 14.86
CA GLU A 485 -7.34 -8.99 13.87
C GLU A 485 -6.45 -8.25 12.85
N PRO A 486 -5.37 -7.54 13.24
CA PRO A 486 -4.51 -6.85 12.27
C PRO A 486 -3.75 -7.78 11.29
N THR A 487 -3.48 -9.04 11.63
CA THR A 487 -2.91 -10.01 10.67
C THR A 487 -3.94 -10.63 9.73
N MET A 488 -5.23 -10.48 10.07
CA MET A 488 -6.38 -10.86 9.24
C MET A 488 -6.86 -9.70 8.35
N GLU A 489 -6.29 -8.51 8.53
CA GLU A 489 -6.58 -7.31 7.77
C GLU A 489 -5.39 -6.95 6.86
N GLY A 490 -5.70 -6.35 5.73
CA GLY A 490 -4.72 -5.85 4.78
C GLY A 490 -5.32 -4.74 3.92
N LEU A 491 -4.46 -4.00 3.24
CA LEU A 491 -4.83 -2.99 2.27
C LEU A 491 -4.64 -3.56 0.87
N THR A 492 -5.67 -3.41 0.03
CA THR A 492 -5.52 -3.54 -1.42
C THR A 492 -5.61 -2.14 -2.00
N LEU A 493 -4.61 -1.77 -2.80
CA LEU A 493 -4.62 -0.48 -3.50
C LEU A 493 -5.31 -0.64 -4.84
N GLU A 494 -6.19 0.30 -5.16
CA GLU A 494 -6.73 0.51 -6.50
C GLU A 494 -6.32 1.92 -6.93
N LEU A 495 -5.46 1.99 -7.95
CA LEU A 495 -4.82 3.23 -8.39
C LEU A 495 -5.20 3.51 -9.83
N THR A 496 -5.53 4.76 -10.16
CA THR A 496 -5.83 5.18 -11.54
C THR A 496 -4.79 6.16 -12.04
N PHE A 497 -4.35 6.00 -13.27
CA PHE A 497 -3.31 6.83 -13.88
C PHE A 497 -3.81 7.44 -15.18
N ARG A 498 -3.33 8.64 -15.49
CA ARG A 498 -3.43 9.28 -16.81
C ARG A 498 -2.02 9.47 -17.34
N GLY A 499 -1.65 8.72 -18.37
CA GLY A 499 -0.24 8.62 -18.77
C GLY A 499 0.60 8.15 -17.58
N PRO A 500 1.72 8.82 -17.24
CA PRO A 500 2.54 8.47 -16.07
C PRO A 500 2.01 9.04 -14.74
N THR A 501 0.96 9.85 -14.76
CA THR A 501 0.50 10.59 -13.58
C THR A 501 -0.60 9.84 -12.85
N LEU A 502 -0.40 9.57 -11.56
CA LEU A 502 -1.42 9.07 -10.65
C LEU A 502 -2.48 10.15 -10.39
N VAL A 503 -3.75 9.83 -10.62
CA VAL A 503 -4.91 10.74 -10.53
C VAL A 503 -5.97 10.26 -9.56
#